data_AF-A0A2G2ZMN8-F1
#
_entry.id   AF-A0A2G2ZMN8-F1
#
_cell.length_a   1.000
_cell.length_b   1.000
_cell.length_c   1.000
_cell.angle_alpha   90.00
_cell.angle_beta   90.00
_cell.angle_gamma   90.00
#
_symmetry.space_group_name_H-M   'P 1'
#
loop_
_entity.id
_entity.type
_entity.pdbx_description
1 polymer ?
#
loop_
_entity_poly.entity_id
_entity_poly.type
_entity_poly.pdbx_seq_one_letter_code
_entity_poly.pdbx_strand_id
1 'polypeptide(L)' 'MITGLWCAHPESNLRPSIRQAIHVLNFEASLPNLPMKMPVPVYYSPRQCGEPAVSSGEPTMTYTSIDVGR' A
#
# COMPACT_ATOMS: atom_id res chain seq x y z
N MET A 1 -17.86 -4.15 6.66
CA MET A 1 -17.01 -3.29 7.49
C MET A 1 -16.40 -2.20 6.61
N ILE A 2 -16.81 -0.93 6.78
CA ILE A 2 -16.44 0.19 5.86
C ILE A 2 -14.96 0.60 6.02
N THR A 3 -14.44 0.57 7.25
CA THR A 3 -13.04 0.88 7.56
C THR A 3 -12.07 -0.06 6.84
N GLY A 4 -12.39 -1.35 6.74
CA GLY A 4 -11.56 -2.32 6.01
C GLY A 4 -11.43 -2.00 4.52
N LEU A 5 -12.53 -1.58 3.88
CA LEU A 5 -12.51 -1.13 2.47
C LEU A 5 -11.69 0.14 2.29
N TRP A 6 -11.76 1.07 3.25
CA TRP A 6 -10.96 2.29 3.23
C TRP A 6 -9.45 2.01 3.32
N CYS A 7 -9.06 1.06 4.19
CA CYS A 7 -7.67 0.61 4.31
C CYS A 7 -7.16 -0.09 3.03
N ALA A 8 -8.03 -0.73 2.27
CA ALA A 8 -7.70 -1.45 1.04
C ALA A 8 -7.64 -0.57 -0.23
N HIS A 9 -7.66 0.76 -0.09
CA HIS A 9 -7.67 1.67 -1.23
C HIS A 9 -6.45 1.44 -2.15
N PRO A 10 -6.60 1.40 -3.48
CA PRO A 10 -5.48 1.17 -4.39
C PRO A 10 -4.40 2.25 -4.25
N GLU A 11 -4.80 3.53 -4.20
CA GLU A 11 -3.90 4.65 -3.92
C GLU A 11 -3.51 4.69 -2.44
N SER A 12 -2.20 4.65 -2.17
CA SER A 12 -1.64 4.70 -0.81
C SER A 12 -1.98 5.99 -0.08
N ASN A 13 -2.03 7.12 -0.78
CA ASN A 13 -2.33 8.44 -0.21
C ASN A 13 -3.77 8.57 0.30
N LEU A 14 -4.68 7.71 -0.17
CA LEU A 14 -6.09 7.70 0.22
C LEU A 14 -6.39 6.66 1.30
N ARG A 15 -5.41 5.82 1.65
CA ARG A 15 -5.51 4.91 2.80
C ARG A 15 -5.42 5.70 4.10
N PRO A 16 -6.27 5.44 5.09
CA PRO A 16 -6.13 6.04 6.41
C PRO A 16 -4.86 5.54 7.09
N SER A 17 -4.29 6.37 7.96
CA SER A 17 -3.30 5.88 8.92
C SER A 17 -3.93 4.88 9.89
N ILE A 18 -3.11 3.99 10.47
CA ILE A 18 -3.58 3.03 11.47
C ILE A 18 -4.30 3.71 12.65
N ARG A 19 -3.82 4.90 13.05
CA ARG A 19 -4.43 5.70 14.13
C ARG A 19 -5.84 6.17 13.75
N GLN A 20 -6.02 6.68 12.53
CA GLN A 20 -7.34 7.09 12.03
C GLN A 20 -8.30 5.91 11.94
N ALA A 21 -7.83 4.75 11.46
CA ALA A 21 -8.64 3.54 11.41
C ALA A 21 -9.12 3.12 12.80
N ILE A 22 -8.24 3.15 13.81
CA ILE A 22 -8.59 2.83 15.21
C ILE A 22 -9.64 3.81 15.74
N HIS A 23 -9.49 5.11 15.53
CA HIS A 23 -10.48 6.09 16.01
C HIS A 23 -11.87 5.87 15.39
N VAL A 24 -11.95 5.53 14.10
CA VAL A 24 -13.25 5.20 13.47
C VAL A 24 -13.81 3.88 14.02
N LEU A 25 -12.96 2.88 14.26
CA LEU A 25 -13.37 1.60 14.86
C LEU A 25 -13.88 1.74 16.30
N ASN A 26 -13.32 2.70 17.06
CA ASN A 26 -13.78 3.06 18.40
C ASN A 26 -14.97 4.01 18.40
N PHE A 27 -15.50 4.41 17.24
CA PHE A 27 -16.57 5.41 17.11
C PHE A 27 -16.19 6.80 17.65
N GLU A 28 -14.90 7.12 17.72
CA GLU A 28 -14.37 8.41 18.14
C GLU A 28 -14.22 9.41 16.98
N ALA A 29 -14.40 8.95 15.75
CA ALA A 29 -14.35 9.75 14.53
C ALA A 29 -15.48 9.39 13.56
N SER A 30 -15.82 10.31 12.65
CA SER A 30 -16.82 10.07 11.62
C SER A 30 -16.40 8.96 10.66
N LEU A 31 -17.36 8.12 10.25
CA LEU A 31 -17.14 7.13 9.20
C LEU A 31 -16.72 7.82 7.88
N PRO A 32 -15.78 7.21 7.14
CA PRO A 32 -15.37 7.75 5.84
C PRO A 32 -16.51 7.61 4.82
N ASN A 33 -16.66 8.61 3.95
CA ASN A 33 -17.55 8.52 2.81
C ASN A 33 -16.81 7.81 1.67
N LEU A 34 -17.10 6.52 1.46
CA LEU A 34 -16.51 5.75 0.36
C LEU A 34 -17.45 5.73 -0.85
N PRO A 35 -16.88 5.78 -2.08
CA PRO A 35 -17.67 5.55 -3.29
C PRO A 35 -18.23 4.12 -3.28
N MET A 36 -19.43 3.95 -3.86
CA MET A 36 -20.06 2.63 -3.98
C MET A 36 -19.27 1.67 -4.89
N LYS A 37 -18.49 2.21 -5.83
CA LYS A 37 -17.63 1.44 -6.73
C LYS A 37 -16.16 1.65 -6.35
N MET A 38 -15.44 0.56 -6.13
CA MET A 38 -14.00 0.62 -5.87
C MET A 38 -13.27 1.18 -7.09
N PRO A 39 -12.37 2.16 -6.92
CA PRO A 39 -11.59 2.68 -8.04
C PRO A 39 -10.69 1.60 -8.63
N VAL A 40 -10.54 1.63 -9.95
CA VAL A 40 -9.63 0.73 -10.66
C VAL A 40 -8.19 1.18 -10.34
N PRO A 41 -7.32 0.31 -9.83
CA PRO A 41 -5.94 0.67 -9.57
C PRO A 41 -5.26 1.13 -10.87
N VAL A 42 -4.63 2.30 -10.85
CA VAL A 42 -3.83 2.79 -11.99
C VAL A 42 -2.37 2.47 -11.69
N TYR A 43 -1.90 1.36 -12.22
CA TYR A 43 -0.47 1.04 -12.18
C TYR A 43 0.22 1.80 -13.30
N TYR A 44 0.98 2.83 -12.95
CA TYR A 44 1.92 3.42 -13.91
C TYR A 44 3.00 2.39 -14.19
N SER A 45 2.84 1.63 -15.28
CA SER A 45 3.94 0.84 -15.82
C SER A 45 5.03 1.83 -16.25
N PRO A 46 6.27 1.74 -15.74
CA PRO A 46 7.35 2.50 -16.33
C PRO A 46 7.36 2.16 -17.82
N ARG A 47 7.15 3.17 -18.68
CA ARG A 47 7.21 2.96 -20.13
C ARG A 47 8.58 2.36 -20.41
N GLN A 48 8.61 1.18 -21.01
CA GLN A 48 9.83 0.57 -21.54
C GLN A 48 10.32 1.43 -22.70
N CYS A 49 10.94 2.56 -22.38
CA CYS A 49 11.66 3.38 -23.34
C CYS A 49 13.06 2.76 -23.47
N GLY A 50 13.18 1.77 -24.35
CA GLY A 50 14.43 1.17 -24.79
C GLY A 50 14.77 -0.15 -24.10
N GLU A 51 14.40 -1.27 -24.73
CA GLU A 51 15.15 -2.53 -24.55
C GLU A 51 16.58 -2.31 -25.05
N PRO A 52 17.57 -2.75 -24.26
CA PRO A 52 18.43 -3.78 -24.81
C PRO A 52 18.38 -5.04 -23.93
N ALA A 53 18.33 -6.15 -24.66
CA ALA A 53 18.44 -7.54 -24.24
C ALA A 53 18.94 -7.82 -22.81
N VAL A 54 18.11 -8.56 -22.07
CA VAL A 54 18.47 -9.55 -21.04
C VAL A 54 19.63 -9.21 -20.09
N SER A 55 19.29 -8.88 -18.85
CA SER A 55 19.98 -9.49 -17.71
C SER A 55 18.97 -9.62 -16.58
N SER A 56 18.55 -10.86 -16.33
CA SER A 56 17.77 -11.25 -15.16
C SER A 56 18.63 -10.97 -13.92
N GLY A 57 18.59 -9.73 -13.43
CA GLY A 57 19.15 -9.37 -12.15
C GLY A 57 18.29 -9.99 -11.05
N GLU A 58 18.83 -11.01 -10.39
CA GLU A 58 18.25 -11.70 -9.24
C GLU A 58 17.59 -10.72 -8.23
N PRO A 59 16.46 -11.10 -7.60
CA PRO A 59 15.89 -10.31 -6.53
C PRO A 59 16.92 -10.18 -5.40
N THR A 60 17.48 -8.99 -5.21
CA THR A 60 18.43 -8.73 -4.13
C THR A 60 17.68 -8.74 -2.80
N MET A 61 17.75 -9.87 -2.10
CA MET A 61 17.26 -10.00 -0.73
C MET A 61 18.27 -9.33 0.21
N THR A 62 17.98 -8.11 0.65
CA THR A 62 18.75 -7.45 1.70
C THR A 62 18.47 -8.16 3.03
N TYR A 63 19.32 -9.11 3.41
CA TYR A 63 19.35 -9.61 4.78
C TYR A 63 20.16 -8.62 5.63
N THR A 64 19.50 -7.84 6.48
CA THR A 64 20.21 -7.22 7.61
C THR A 64 20.10 -8.20 8.77
N SER A 65 21.06 -9.13 8.88
CA SER A 65 21.13 -10.02 10.04
C SER A 65 21.34 -9.18 11.29
N ILE A 66 20.48 -9.39 12.28
CA ILE A 66 20.67 -8.96 13.66
C ILE A 66 21.79 -9.79 14.29
N ASP A 67 23.03 -9.36 14.10
CA ASP A 67 24.11 -9.71 15.03
C ASP A 67 24.49 -8.44 15.79
N VAL A 68 23.92 -8.28 16.98
CA VAL A 68 24.72 -8.20 18.20
C VAL A 68 23.82 -8.35 19.42
N GLY A 69 23.64 -9.59 19.84
CA GLY A 69 23.36 -9.91 21.23
C GLY A 69 24.67 -10.24 21.91
N ARG A 70 25.24 -9.29 22.66
CA ARG A 70 26.02 -9.55 23.87
C ARG A 70 26.00 -8.34 24.77
#